data_AF-A0A7D5N5B5-F1
#
_entry.id   AF-A0A7D5N5B5-F1
#
_cell.length_a   1.000
_cell.length_b   1.000
_cell.length_c   1.000
_cell.angle_alpha   90.00
_cell.angle_beta   90.00
_cell.angle_gamma   90.00
#
_symmetry.space_group_name_H-M   'P 1'
#
loop_
_entity.id
_entity.type
_entity.pdbx_description
1 polymer ?
#
loop_
_entity_poly.entity_id
_entity_poly.type
_entity_poly.pdbx_seq_one_letter_code
_entity_poly.pdbx_strand_id
1 'polypeptide(L)'
;MKYTILNALVGVVFSIQQVYAIKCVKIEDAIQQNLIQSTISHQAGSFYNKIQFEVQSLCNEIVVLRVDAGTHLVNEEERAQNHLITRQDTMVLVPLVRRTKMFTGMCCEPTDTDPVSGVDIPLHPTQFLFS
;
A
#
# COMPACT_ATOMS: atom_id res chain seq x y z
N MET A 1 5.84 -63.64 -38.97
CA MET A 1 5.50 -62.82 -37.79
C MET A 1 5.79 -61.37 -38.15
N LYS A 2 4.78 -60.50 -38.23
CA LYS A 2 4.92 -59.08 -38.58
C LYS A 2 4.78 -58.26 -37.30
N TYR A 3 5.79 -57.48 -36.93
CA TYR A 3 5.73 -56.55 -35.81
C TYR A 3 5.39 -55.16 -36.33
N THR A 4 4.27 -54.62 -35.88
CA THR A 4 3.84 -53.25 -36.16
C THR A 4 4.40 -52.36 -35.07
N ILE A 5 5.33 -51.47 -35.43
CA ILE A 5 5.89 -50.47 -34.50
C ILE A 5 4.89 -49.31 -34.41
N LEU A 6 4.23 -49.18 -33.26
CA LEU A 6 3.40 -48.02 -32.94
C LEU A 6 4.33 -46.88 -32.49
N ASN A 7 4.48 -45.85 -33.33
CA ASN A 7 5.14 -44.60 -32.92
C ASN A 7 4.19 -43.84 -31.99
N ALA A 8 4.42 -43.93 -30.68
CA ALA A 8 3.77 -43.07 -29.70
C ALA A 8 4.40 -41.67 -29.77
N LEU A 9 3.64 -40.72 -30.30
CA LEU A 9 4.01 -39.31 -30.36
C LEU A 9 3.82 -38.70 -28.95
N VAL A 10 4.86 -38.76 -28.13
CA VAL A 10 4.86 -38.13 -26.80
C VAL A 10 5.03 -36.63 -26.99
N GLY A 11 3.92 -35.91 -27.06
CA GLY A 11 3.91 -34.46 -27.01
C GLY A 11 4.34 -33.98 -25.62
N VAL A 12 5.58 -33.55 -25.48
CA VAL A 12 6.06 -32.89 -24.26
C VAL A 12 5.41 -31.51 -24.20
N VAL A 13 4.39 -31.38 -23.34
CA VAL A 13 3.83 -30.07 -22.99
C VAL A 13 4.85 -29.37 -22.09
N PHE A 14 5.66 -28.50 -22.68
CA PHE A 14 6.48 -27.56 -21.92
C PHE A 14 5.54 -26.52 -21.31
N SER A 15 5.15 -26.72 -20.05
CA SER A 15 4.58 -25.66 -19.25
C SER A 15 5.67 -24.61 -19.01
N ILE A 16 5.60 -23.50 -19.75
CA ILE A 16 6.42 -22.32 -19.48
C ILE A 16 5.97 -21.81 -18.11
N GLN A 17 6.68 -22.19 -17.05
CA GLN A 17 6.55 -21.51 -15.77
C GLN A 17 7.03 -20.07 -16.00
N GLN A 18 6.10 -19.12 -15.96
CA GLN A 18 6.46 -17.71 -16.02
C GLN A 18 7.30 -17.41 -14.77
N VAL A 19 8.60 -17.25 -14.97
CA VAL A 19 9.50 -16.74 -13.94
C VAL A 19 9.17 -15.27 -13.77
N TYR A 20 8.33 -14.96 -12.79
CA TYR A 20 8.04 -13.58 -12.44
C TYR A 20 9.31 -12.93 -11.90
N ALA A 21 9.76 -11.85 -12.54
CA ALA A 21 10.80 -11.02 -11.97
C ALA A 21 10.34 -10.51 -10.61
N ILE A 22 11.24 -10.53 -9.63
CA ILE A 22 10.97 -10.02 -8.29
C ILE A 22 11.59 -8.63 -8.21
N LYS A 23 10.76 -7.62 -8.01
CA LYS A 23 11.18 -6.22 -7.90
C LYS A 23 10.99 -5.76 -6.45
N CYS A 24 12.05 -5.29 -5.81
CA CYS A 24 11.98 -4.70 -4.47
C CYS A 24 12.03 -3.18 -4.58
N VAL A 25 11.01 -2.49 -4.08
CA VAL A 25 10.88 -1.02 -4.21
C VAL A 25 10.27 -0.43 -2.95
N LYS A 26 10.57 0.85 -2.71
CA LYS A 26 9.85 1.63 -1.70
C LYS A 26 8.42 1.91 -2.17
N ILE A 27 7.53 2.11 -1.22
CA ILE A 27 6.12 2.39 -1.49
C ILE A 27 5.91 3.67 -2.32
N GLU A 28 6.66 4.74 -2.01
CA GLU A 28 6.60 6.03 -2.71
C GLU A 28 7.02 5.87 -4.18
N ASP A 29 8.15 5.18 -4.40
CA ASP A 29 8.66 4.88 -5.74
C ASP A 29 7.69 4.00 -6.54
N ALA A 30 7.03 3.05 -5.88
CA ALA A 30 6.07 2.15 -6.52
C ALA A 30 4.81 2.88 -7.00
N ILE A 31 4.35 3.88 -6.24
CA ILE A 31 3.24 4.76 -6.62
C ILE A 31 3.67 5.66 -7.79
N GLN A 32 4.83 6.32 -7.68
CA GLN A 32 5.36 7.21 -8.74
C GLN A 32 5.61 6.48 -10.07
N GLN A 33 6.03 5.22 -10.01
CA GLN A 33 6.26 4.37 -11.20
C GLN A 33 4.98 3.70 -11.72
N ASN A 34 3.80 3.98 -11.15
CA ASN A 34 2.52 3.34 -11.51
C ASN A 34 2.56 1.79 -11.44
N LEU A 35 3.36 1.24 -10.51
CA LEU A 35 3.42 -0.22 -10.31
C LEU A 35 2.27 -0.72 -9.43
N ILE A 36 1.74 0.16 -8.59
CA ILE A 36 0.69 -0.13 -7.63
C ILE A 36 -0.36 0.99 -7.60
N GLN A 37 -1.56 0.62 -7.19
CA GLN A 37 -2.59 1.55 -6.73
C GLN A 37 -2.87 1.26 -5.27
N SER A 38 -2.96 2.28 -4.42
CA SER A 38 -3.20 2.10 -2.99
C SER A 38 -4.38 2.91 -2.48
N THR A 39 -5.10 2.34 -1.52
CA THR A 39 -6.13 3.01 -0.72
C THR A 39 -5.77 2.86 0.75
N ILE A 40 -5.89 3.95 1.50
CA ILE A 40 -5.59 3.98 2.93
C ILE A 40 -6.89 4.14 3.68
N SER A 41 -7.13 3.26 4.64
CA SER A 41 -8.20 3.41 5.62
C SER A 41 -7.64 3.27 7.03
N HIS A 42 -8.28 3.92 7.99
CA HIS A 42 -7.86 3.87 9.39
C HIS A 42 -8.82 3.00 10.20
N GLN A 43 -8.27 2.22 11.14
CA GLN A 43 -9.06 1.58 12.18
C GLN A 43 -8.54 2.06 13.54
N ALA A 44 -9.39 2.77 14.29
CA ALA A 44 -9.06 3.24 15.63
C ALA A 44 -8.78 2.04 16.55
N GLY A 45 -7.64 2.05 17.23
CA GLY A 45 -7.19 0.99 18.14
C GLY A 45 -6.80 1.55 19.50
N SER A 46 -6.98 0.77 20.57
CA SER A 46 -6.88 1.24 21.97
C SER A 46 -5.45 1.64 22.44
N PHE A 47 -4.40 1.34 21.68
CA PHE A 47 -2.99 1.58 22.08
C PHE A 47 -2.06 1.99 20.94
N TYR A 48 -2.38 1.62 19.70
CA TYR A 48 -1.71 2.07 18.47
C TYR A 48 -2.76 2.16 17.37
N ASN A 49 -2.67 3.17 16.52
CA ASN A 49 -3.51 3.24 15.33
C ASN A 49 -3.00 2.22 14.32
N LYS A 50 -3.90 1.34 13.88
CA LYS A 50 -3.60 0.41 12.80
C LYS A 50 -4.06 1.07 11.51
N ILE A 51 -3.11 1.26 10.60
CA ILE A 51 -3.38 1.84 9.29
C ILE A 51 -3.60 0.66 8.35
N GLN A 52 -4.83 0.54 7.84
CA GLN A 52 -5.15 -0.46 6.85
C GLN A 52 -4.72 0.07 5.49
N PHE A 53 -3.78 -0.64 4.88
CA PHE A 53 -3.25 -0.30 3.58
C PHE A 53 -3.69 -1.38 2.58
N GLU A 54 -4.56 -0.98 1.67
CA GLU A 54 -5.03 -1.82 0.57
C GLU A 54 -4.25 -1.44 -0.69
N VAL A 55 -3.63 -2.43 -1.32
CA VAL A 55 -2.76 -2.22 -2.48
C VAL A 55 -3.11 -3.20 -3.58
N GLN A 56 -3.29 -2.68 -4.78
CA GLN A 56 -3.48 -3.44 -5.99
C GLN A 56 -2.20 -3.37 -6.83
N SER A 57 -1.65 -4.54 -7.17
CA SER A 57 -0.58 -4.62 -8.17
C SER A 57 -1.15 -4.32 -9.56
N LEU A 58 -0.47 -3.45 -10.31
CA LEU A 58 -0.80 -3.12 -11.70
C LEU A 58 0.18 -3.79 -12.70
N CYS A 59 1.24 -4.43 -12.19
CA CYS A 59 2.26 -5.06 -13.01
C CYS A 59 2.14 -6.59 -13.04
N ASN A 60 2.76 -7.19 -14.06
CA ASN A 60 2.86 -8.64 -14.23
C ASN A 60 4.04 -9.26 -13.45
N GLU A 61 4.61 -8.54 -12.49
CA GLU A 61 5.78 -8.96 -11.71
C GLU A 61 5.44 -9.08 -10.23
N ILE A 62 6.24 -9.85 -9.48
CA ILE A 62 6.14 -9.87 -8.02
C ILE A 62 6.82 -8.61 -7.49
N VAL A 63 6.09 -7.80 -6.75
CA VAL A 63 6.62 -6.58 -6.15
C VAL A 63 6.70 -6.75 -4.64
N VAL A 64 7.91 -6.61 -4.10
CA VAL A 64 8.14 -6.51 -2.66
C VAL A 64 8.17 -5.02 -2.32
N LEU A 65 7.07 -4.54 -1.74
CA LEU A 65 6.97 -3.18 -1.23
C LEU A 65 7.64 -3.09 0.13
N ARG A 66 8.54 -2.13 0.28
CA ARG A 66 9.12 -1.74 1.56
C ARG A 66 8.50 -0.42 2.01
N VAL A 67 8.04 -0.41 3.26
CA VAL A 67 7.58 0.78 3.95
C VAL A 67 8.53 1.04 5.10
N ASP A 68 9.27 2.14 5.04
CA ASP A 68 10.27 2.48 6.04
C ASP A 68 9.59 3.16 7.25
N ALA A 69 10.19 3.03 8.43
CA ALA A 69 9.76 3.83 9.58
C ALA A 69 10.04 5.31 9.28
N GLY A 70 9.10 6.20 9.62
CA GLY A 70 9.16 7.62 9.28
C GLY A 70 8.49 7.98 7.95
N THR A 71 8.02 7.00 7.15
CA THR A 71 7.22 7.29 5.96
C THR A 71 5.91 7.99 6.36
N HIS A 72 5.66 9.14 5.75
CA HIS A 72 4.39 9.87 5.85
C HIS A 72 3.47 9.42 4.72
N LEU A 73 2.35 8.83 5.08
CA LEU A 73 1.27 8.54 4.15
C LEU A 73 0.27 9.69 4.23
N VAL A 74 0.26 10.50 3.18
CA VAL A 74 -0.61 11.67 3.06
C VAL A 74 -1.95 11.22 2.49
N ASN A 75 -3.04 11.64 3.12
CA ASN A 75 -4.37 11.46 2.55
C ASN A 75 -4.71 12.68 1.67
N GLU A 76 -5.17 12.43 0.45
CA GLU A 76 -5.50 13.49 -0.52
C GLU A 76 -6.84 14.18 -0.19
N GLU A 77 -7.63 13.64 0.75
CA GLU A 77 -8.84 14.30 1.23
C GLU A 77 -8.50 15.44 2.22
N GLU A 78 -8.94 16.68 1.93
CA GLU A 78 -8.63 17.93 2.66
C GLU A 78 -8.85 17.91 4.20
N ARG A 79 -9.52 16.88 4.74
CA ARG A 79 -9.82 16.76 6.18
C ARG A 79 -9.41 15.43 6.78
N ALA A 80 -8.80 14.55 5.98
CA ALA A 80 -8.39 13.26 6.47
C ALA A 80 -7.04 13.37 7.19
N GLN A 81 -6.89 12.56 8.24
CA GLN A 81 -5.65 12.53 9.01
C GLN A 81 -4.53 11.93 8.17
N ASN A 82 -3.35 12.51 8.30
CA ASN A 82 -2.13 11.90 7.77
C ASN A 82 -1.65 10.80 8.70
N HIS A 83 -0.82 9.92 8.16
CA HIS A 83 -0.37 8.76 8.91
C HIS A 83 1.15 8.64 8.88
N LEU A 84 1.76 8.58 10.07
CA LEU A 84 3.17 8.33 10.23
C LEU A 84 3.40 6.85 10.53
N ILE A 85 4.17 6.18 9.68
CA ILE A 85 4.57 4.78 9.91
C ILE A 85 5.64 4.73 10.99
N THR A 86 5.38 4.02 12.08
CA THR A 86 6.29 3.96 13.24
C THR A 86 7.22 2.77 13.20
N ARG A 87 6.95 1.78 12.35
CA ARG A 87 7.75 0.57 12.21
C ARG A 87 7.91 0.19 10.76
N GLN A 88 9.15 -0.10 10.36
CA GLN A 88 9.45 -0.63 9.05
C GLN A 88 8.75 -1.98 8.84
N ASP A 89 8.16 -2.16 7.67
CA ASP A 89 7.49 -3.39 7.30
C ASP A 89 7.52 -3.59 5.77
N THR A 90 7.23 -4.82 5.33
CA THR A 90 7.26 -5.21 3.92
C THR A 90 5.99 -5.92 3.51
N MET A 91 5.50 -5.67 2.30
CA MET A 91 4.36 -6.37 1.72
C MET A 91 4.79 -7.02 0.40
N VAL A 92 4.44 -8.29 0.22
CA VAL A 92 4.64 -8.98 -1.07
C VAL A 92 3.35 -8.91 -1.87
N LEU A 93 3.44 -8.32 -3.05
CA LEU A 93 2.36 -8.24 -4.03
C LEU A 93 2.65 -9.21 -5.16
N VAL A 94 1.73 -10.15 -5.35
CA VAL A 94 1.73 -11.01 -6.53
C VAL A 94 1.08 -10.27 -7.71
N PRO A 95 1.44 -10.60 -8.96
CA PRO A 95 0.95 -9.93 -10.16
C PRO A 95 -0.57 -9.77 -10.19
N LEU A 96 -1.04 -8.58 -10.55
CA LEU A 96 -2.47 -8.26 -10.78
C LEU A 96 -3.42 -8.59 -9.62
N VAL A 97 -2.89 -8.75 -8.40
CA VAL A 97 -3.68 -9.09 -7.21
C VAL A 97 -3.71 -7.92 -6.25
N ARG A 98 -4.85 -7.81 -5.57
CA ARG A 98 -5.08 -6.91 -4.45
C ARG A 98 -4.73 -7.58 -3.14
N ARG A 99 -4.03 -6.85 -2.26
CA ARG A 99 -3.67 -7.28 -0.91
C ARG A 99 -3.94 -6.16 0.07
N THR A 100 -4.34 -6.55 1.27
CA THR A 100 -4.52 -5.65 2.39
C THR A 100 -3.55 -6.03 3.49
N LYS A 101 -2.85 -5.06 4.05
CA LYS A 101 -2.00 -5.25 5.23
C LYS A 101 -2.21 -4.12 6.22
N MET A 102 -2.15 -4.46 7.50
CA MET A 102 -2.16 -3.48 8.57
C MET A 102 -0.73 -3.06 8.88
N PHE A 103 -0.45 -1.77 8.80
CA PHE A 103 0.79 -1.19 9.29
C PHE A 103 0.58 -0.57 10.68
N THR A 104 1.67 -0.52 11.44
CA THR A 104 1.68 0.17 12.74
C THR A 104 2.07 1.63 12.50
N GLY A 105 1.26 2.55 12.99
CA GLY A 105 1.55 3.96 12.87
C GLY A 105 0.78 4.84 13.85
N MET A 106 0.93 6.14 13.65
CA MET A 106 0.22 7.18 14.40
C MET A 106 -0.59 8.03 13.43
N CYS A 107 -1.72 8.54 13.90
CA CYS A 107 -2.40 9.61 13.18
C CYS A 107 -1.68 10.92 13.47
N CYS A 108 -1.50 11.73 12.44
CA CYS A 108 -0.97 13.06 12.50
C CYS A 108 -2.02 14.04 11.99
N GLU A 109 -1.89 15.31 12.37
CA GLU A 109 -2.67 16.38 11.77
C GLU A 109 -2.45 16.35 10.24
N PRO A 110 -3.49 16.70 9.45
CA PRO A 110 -3.30 16.91 8.01
C PRO A 110 -2.17 17.93 7.83
N THR A 111 -1.19 17.60 7.00
CA THR A 111 -0.15 18.55 6.62
C THR A 111 -0.84 19.62 5.79
N ASP A 112 -0.83 20.87 6.24
CA ASP A 112 -1.46 22.00 5.55
C ASP A 112 -1.08 22.00 4.07
N THR A 113 -1.98 21.55 3.20
CA THR A 113 -2.02 21.97 1.80
C THR A 113 -2.76 23.30 1.78
N ASP A 114 -2.04 24.36 2.17
CA ASP A 114 -2.42 25.77 2.22
C ASP A 114 -3.77 26.09 2.94
N PRO A 115 -3.82 27.13 3.80
CA PRO A 115 -5.11 27.57 4.31
C PRO A 115 -5.96 28.01 3.11
N VAL A 116 -7.10 27.33 2.89
CA VAL A 116 -8.16 27.87 2.03
C VAL A 116 -8.52 29.23 2.63
N SER A 117 -8.08 30.28 1.95
CA SER A 117 -8.34 31.66 2.32
C SER A 117 -9.83 31.84 2.54
N GLY A 118 -10.22 32.14 3.78
CA GLY A 118 -11.53 32.66 4.14
C GLY A 118 -12.56 31.62 4.58
N VAL A 119 -12.40 31.06 5.78
CA VAL A 119 -13.55 30.78 6.64
C VAL A 119 -13.20 31.26 8.05
N ASP A 120 -13.75 32.43 8.41
CA ASP A 120 -13.80 32.90 9.78
C ASP A 120 -14.56 31.87 10.63
N ILE A 121 -13.83 31.04 11.39
CA ILE A 121 -14.43 30.26 12.47
C ILE A 121 -14.53 31.21 13.66
N PRO A 122 -15.73 31.56 14.16
CA PRO A 122 -15.84 32.41 15.33
C PRO A 122 -15.24 31.66 16.52
N LEU A 123 -14.10 32.14 17.01
CA LEU A 123 -13.51 31.72 18.27
C LEU A 123 -14.51 32.06 19.39
N HIS A 124 -15.27 31.07 19.83
CA HIS A 124 -15.93 31.15 21.13
C HIS A 124 -14.81 31.28 22.18
N PRO A 125 -14.82 32.33 23.03
CA PRO A 125 -13.79 32.49 24.05
C PRO A 125 -14.00 31.42 25.11
N THR A 126 -13.22 30.35 25.05
CA THR A 126 -13.16 29.38 26.15
C THR A 126 -12.27 30.02 27.20
N GLN A 127 -12.90 30.54 28.26
CA GLN A 127 -12.23 31.12 29.40
C GLN A 127 -11.31 30.06 30.03
N PHE A 128 -10.00 30.25 29.93
CA PHE A 128 -9.04 29.58 30.79
C PHE A 128 -9.08 30.27 32.16
N LEU A 129 -9.73 29.64 33.13
CA LEU A 129 -9.56 29.99 34.54
C LEU A 129 -8.24 29.36 35.02
N PHE A 130 -7.23 30.21 35.21
CA PHE A 130 -6.10 29.93 36.09
C PHE A 130 -6.30 30.72 37.39
N SER A 131 -5.90 30.07 38.49
CA SER A 131 -5.93 30.46 39.93
C SER A 131 -7.29 30.55 40.61
#